data_AF-A0A101EFG0-F1
#
_entry.id   AF-A0A101EFG0-F1
#
_cell.length_a   1.000
_cell.length_b   1.000
_cell.length_c   1.000
_cell.angle_alpha   90.00
_cell.angle_beta   90.00
_cell.angle_gamma   90.00
#
_symmetry.space_group_name_H-M   'P 1'
#
loop_
_entity.id
_entity.type
_entity.pdbx_description
1 polymer ?
#
loop_
_entity_poly.entity_id
_entity_poly.type
_entity_poly.pdbx_seq_one_letter_code
_entity_poly.pdbx_strand_id
1 'polypeptide(L)'
;MEERRRGKEVSSRVYFMDLRASSRENLLDKFERLLKTAHIGNLGLQDRFVAIKMHFGELGNLAYIRHNFVGRLVSILRSYGAKPFLTDTNTLYRGSRSDAISHLDTAFKNGFNPLTVGCQVLIADGLRGFDYREIEINLKHFSHAYIASAVAEADVIVSMNHFKGHELTGFGGAIKNIGMGCASREGKLKMHSTSKPIISEESCVSCGMCIRNCNYGAIGFGSSGKADINYEICTGCGQCIVVCPSEAIDIDWDMSLDACERIVEYAYAVLKNKPAFHVSFLTNVSPF
;
A
#
# COMPACT_ATOMS: atom_id res chain seq x y z
N MET A 1 4.75 45.57 12.70
CA MET A 1 4.54 44.45 11.76
C MET A 1 5.66 43.47 11.98
N GLU A 2 5.39 42.41 12.74
CA GLU A 2 6.36 41.34 13.03
C GLU A 2 6.60 40.49 11.78
N GLU A 3 7.84 40.50 11.30
CA GLU A 3 8.37 39.47 10.41
C GLU A 3 8.36 38.12 11.14
N ARG A 4 7.37 37.28 10.83
CA ARG A 4 7.41 35.86 11.16
C ARG A 4 8.62 35.23 10.48
N ARG A 5 9.63 34.92 11.29
CA ARG A 5 10.79 34.08 10.91
C ARG A 5 10.30 32.81 10.21
N ARG A 6 10.52 32.72 8.90
CA ARG A 6 10.53 31.44 8.16
C ARG A 6 11.65 30.59 8.77
N GLY A 7 11.29 29.57 9.55
CA GLY A 7 12.24 28.53 9.92
C GLY A 7 12.85 27.94 8.65
N LYS A 8 14.18 27.78 8.60
CA LYS A 8 14.87 27.12 7.49
C LYS A 8 14.21 25.77 7.23
N GLU A 9 13.61 25.59 6.04
CA GLU A 9 13.23 24.27 5.55
C GLU A 9 14.47 23.38 5.54
N VAL A 10 14.48 22.35 6.39
CA VAL A 10 15.53 21.33 6.34
C VAL A 10 15.19 20.41 5.19
N SER A 11 15.80 20.65 4.02
CA SER A 11 15.66 19.76 2.88
C SER A 11 16.28 18.39 3.19
N SER A 12 15.61 17.32 2.79
CA SER A 12 16.14 15.97 2.93
C SER A 12 17.32 15.76 2.00
N ARG A 13 18.40 15.14 2.48
CA ARG A 13 19.52 14.73 1.62
C ARG A 13 19.08 13.54 0.77
N VAL A 14 19.23 13.67 -0.55
CA VAL A 14 18.90 12.61 -1.52
C VAL A 14 20.18 12.07 -2.12
N TYR A 15 20.31 10.74 -2.11
CA TYR A 15 21.40 10.02 -2.74
C TYR A 15 20.86 9.28 -3.95
N PHE A 16 21.61 9.22 -5.04
CA PHE A 16 21.16 8.57 -6.27
C PHE A 16 22.30 7.83 -6.98
N MET A 17 21.91 6.88 -7.84
CA MET A 17 22.79 6.19 -8.77
C MET A 17 22.10 6.09 -10.14
N ASP A 18 22.88 6.04 -11.21
CA ASP A 18 22.38 5.63 -12.52
C ASP A 18 22.37 4.08 -12.64
N LEU A 19 21.65 3.58 -13.66
CA LEU A 19 21.49 2.14 -13.93
C LEU A 19 22.46 1.59 -14.97
N ARG A 20 23.60 2.24 -15.19
CA ARG A 20 24.69 1.71 -16.03
C ARG A 20 25.62 0.86 -15.17
N ALA A 21 25.87 -0.36 -15.63
CA ALA A 21 26.91 -1.22 -15.09
C ALA A 21 28.25 -0.92 -15.78
N SER A 22 29.34 -1.32 -15.14
CA SER A 22 30.68 -1.28 -15.73
C SER A 22 31.38 -2.63 -15.54
N SER A 23 32.54 -2.82 -16.18
CA SER A 23 33.39 -3.99 -15.94
C SER A 23 33.91 -4.08 -14.49
N ARG A 24 33.85 -2.98 -13.73
CA ARG A 24 34.35 -2.88 -12.35
C ARG A 24 33.25 -3.02 -11.29
N GLU A 25 32.00 -2.75 -11.64
CA GLU A 25 30.89 -2.69 -10.68
C GLU A 25 29.57 -3.04 -11.37
N ASN A 26 28.89 -4.08 -10.86
CA ASN A 26 27.54 -4.43 -11.30
C ASN A 26 26.48 -3.59 -10.57
N LEU A 27 25.23 -3.68 -11.01
CA LEU A 27 24.14 -2.86 -10.45
C LEU A 27 23.80 -3.17 -9.00
N LEU A 28 23.98 -4.42 -8.55
CA LEU A 28 23.65 -4.80 -7.17
C LEU A 28 24.69 -4.25 -6.19
N ASP A 29 25.96 -4.23 -6.59
CA ASP A 29 27.03 -3.66 -5.77
C ASP A 29 26.94 -2.13 -5.71
N LYS A 30 26.63 -1.47 -6.85
CA LYS A 30 26.27 -0.04 -6.87
C LYS A 30 25.11 0.27 -5.93
N PHE A 31 24.06 -0.56 -5.98
CA PHE A 31 22.88 -0.39 -5.15
C PHE A 31 23.20 -0.53 -3.67
N GLU A 32 23.97 -1.55 -3.28
CA GLU A 32 24.43 -1.71 -1.90
C GLU A 32 25.25 -0.51 -1.42
N ARG A 33 26.19 -0.04 -2.24
CA ARG A 33 26.98 1.15 -1.93
C ARG A 33 26.10 2.38 -1.75
N LEU A 34 25.09 2.59 -2.60
CA LEU A 34 24.12 3.66 -2.44
C LEU A 34 23.40 3.59 -1.09
N LEU A 35 22.86 2.42 -0.72
CA LEU A 35 22.13 2.24 0.53
C LEU A 35 23.00 2.49 1.77
N LYS A 36 24.24 2.00 1.77
CA LYS A 36 25.21 2.26 2.84
C LYS A 36 25.60 3.73 2.92
N THR A 37 25.80 4.39 1.77
CA THR A 37 26.12 5.82 1.69
C THR A 37 24.98 6.70 2.19
N ALA A 38 23.73 6.27 1.96
CA ALA A 38 22.53 6.89 2.50
C ALA A 38 22.27 6.52 3.98
N HIS A 39 23.19 5.81 4.63
CA HIS A 39 23.15 5.47 6.05
C HIS A 39 21.98 4.58 6.47
N ILE A 40 21.58 3.60 5.64
CA ILE A 40 20.51 2.65 5.99
C ILE A 40 20.76 1.91 7.33
N GLY A 41 22.03 1.69 7.70
CA GLY A 41 22.40 1.06 8.99
C GLY A 41 22.04 1.89 10.23
N ASN A 42 21.77 3.19 10.09
CA ASN A 42 21.45 4.08 11.21
C ASN A 42 19.99 3.96 11.67
N LEU A 43 19.20 3.04 11.09
CA LEU A 43 17.80 2.81 11.47
C LEU A 43 17.63 2.04 12.80
N GLY A 44 18.71 1.54 13.41
CA GLY A 44 18.64 0.72 14.62
C GLY A 44 17.92 -0.59 14.37
N LEU A 45 18.54 -1.48 13.59
CA LEU A 45 17.89 -2.64 12.95
C LEU A 45 17.95 -3.95 13.76
N GLN A 46 18.85 -4.07 14.73
CA GLN A 46 19.10 -5.32 15.46
C GLN A 46 17.83 -5.88 16.10
N ASP A 47 17.48 -7.12 15.77
CA ASP A 47 16.33 -7.88 16.27
C ASP A 47 14.93 -7.32 15.96
N ARG A 48 14.84 -6.28 15.12
CA ARG A 48 13.58 -5.58 14.79
C ARG A 48 12.90 -6.11 13.54
N PHE A 49 11.57 -6.10 13.53
CA PHE A 49 10.77 -6.43 12.37
C PHE A 49 10.76 -5.27 11.37
N VAL A 50 11.24 -5.54 10.15
CA VAL A 50 11.32 -4.51 9.09
C VAL A 50 10.32 -4.82 8.01
N ALA A 51 9.28 -4.00 7.90
CA ALA A 51 8.33 -4.08 6.80
C ALA A 51 8.95 -3.45 5.55
N ILE A 52 9.23 -4.27 4.54
CA ILE A 52 9.66 -3.79 3.22
C ILE A 52 8.39 -3.62 2.38
N LYS A 53 7.88 -2.39 2.36
CA LYS A 53 6.69 -2.06 1.60
C LYS A 53 7.02 -1.91 0.13
N MET A 54 6.29 -2.64 -0.71
CA MET A 54 6.34 -2.47 -2.16
C MET A 54 5.04 -2.89 -2.83
N HIS A 55 4.98 -2.71 -4.15
CA HIS A 55 3.92 -3.22 -5.00
C HIS A 55 4.48 -4.43 -5.76
N PHE A 56 3.77 -5.55 -5.75
CA PHE A 56 4.26 -6.82 -6.32
C PHE A 56 4.03 -6.99 -7.83
N GLY A 57 3.57 -5.95 -8.53
CA GLY A 57 3.12 -6.02 -9.91
C GLY A 57 1.70 -6.59 -10.03
N GLU A 58 1.08 -6.40 -11.20
CA GLU A 58 -0.12 -7.14 -11.60
C GLU A 58 0.30 -8.24 -12.57
N LEU A 59 -0.47 -9.33 -12.65
CA LEU A 59 -0.22 -10.37 -13.65
C LEU A 59 -0.22 -9.78 -15.08
N GLY A 60 0.80 -10.14 -15.86
CA GLY A 60 0.97 -9.68 -17.23
C GLY A 60 1.71 -8.35 -17.41
N ASN A 61 1.96 -7.60 -16.32
CA ASN A 61 2.74 -6.36 -16.37
C ASN A 61 4.21 -6.62 -16.00
N LEU A 62 5.17 -6.11 -16.77
CA LEU A 62 6.62 -6.23 -16.50
C LEU A 62 7.25 -4.96 -15.88
N ALA A 63 6.47 -3.89 -15.72
CA ALA A 63 6.92 -2.61 -15.17
C ALA A 63 6.91 -2.61 -13.62
N TYR A 64 7.61 -3.56 -13.01
CA TYR A 64 7.82 -3.65 -11.57
C TYR A 64 9.31 -3.70 -11.21
N ILE A 65 9.63 -3.51 -9.93
CA ILE A 65 11.02 -3.53 -9.45
C ILE A 65 11.60 -4.93 -9.62
N ARG A 66 12.79 -5.06 -10.22
CA ARG A 66 13.44 -6.37 -10.35
C ARG A 66 13.72 -6.95 -8.96
N HIS A 67 13.24 -8.17 -8.70
CA HIS A 67 13.37 -8.85 -7.42
C HIS A 67 14.82 -8.97 -6.91
N ASN A 68 15.83 -8.98 -7.80
CA ASN A 68 17.24 -9.02 -7.39
C ASN A 68 17.67 -7.82 -6.53
N PHE A 69 17.14 -6.61 -6.78
CA PHE A 69 17.41 -5.45 -5.93
C PHE A 69 16.80 -5.63 -4.54
N VAL A 70 15.62 -6.25 -4.48
CA VAL A 70 14.92 -6.56 -3.24
C VAL A 70 15.72 -7.58 -2.42
N GLY A 71 16.19 -8.66 -3.05
CA GLY A 71 17.05 -9.64 -2.41
C GLY A 71 18.35 -9.03 -1.87
N ARG A 72 18.95 -8.08 -2.59
CA ARG A 72 20.13 -7.35 -2.11
C ARG A 72 19.79 -6.48 -0.89
N LEU A 73 18.67 -5.74 -0.90
CA LEU A 73 18.21 -4.98 0.27
C LEU A 73 17.97 -5.89 1.48
N VAL A 74 17.29 -7.03 1.29
CA VAL A 74 17.03 -8.01 2.37
C VAL A 74 18.34 -8.54 2.98
N SER A 75 19.32 -8.87 2.15
CA SER A 75 20.65 -9.29 2.61
C SER A 75 21.34 -8.22 3.46
N ILE A 76 21.28 -6.96 3.04
CA ILE A 76 21.83 -5.83 3.80
C ILE A 76 21.11 -5.64 5.14
N LEU A 77 19.77 -5.70 5.16
CA LEU A 77 19.01 -5.56 6.40
C LEU A 77 19.34 -6.70 7.38
N ARG A 78 19.45 -7.94 6.89
CA ARG A 78 19.84 -9.10 7.70
C ARG A 78 21.25 -9.00 8.26
N SER A 79 22.21 -8.39 7.53
CA SER A 79 23.58 -8.22 8.04
C SER A 79 23.65 -7.23 9.21
N TYR A 80 22.64 -6.37 9.38
CA TYR A 80 22.44 -5.54 10.58
C TYR A 80 21.56 -6.20 11.66
N GLY A 81 21.29 -7.50 11.55
CA GLY A 81 20.50 -8.26 12.53
C GLY A 81 18.99 -8.08 12.43
N ALA A 82 18.48 -7.48 11.34
CA ALA A 82 17.04 -7.25 11.18
C ALA A 82 16.26 -8.52 10.82
N LYS A 83 14.95 -8.48 11.06
CA LYS A 83 13.96 -9.50 10.66
C LYS A 83 13.04 -8.94 9.57
N PRO A 84 13.51 -8.85 8.31
CA PRO A 84 12.72 -8.25 7.23
C PRO A 84 11.60 -9.17 6.75
N PHE A 85 10.51 -8.58 6.25
CA PHE A 85 9.47 -9.24 5.46
C PHE A 85 8.99 -8.31 4.34
N LEU A 86 8.66 -8.85 3.17
CA LEU A 86 8.01 -8.08 2.13
C LEU A 86 6.53 -7.94 2.43
N THR A 87 5.95 -6.80 2.08
CA THR A 87 4.54 -6.60 2.28
C THR A 87 3.87 -5.69 1.25
N ASP A 88 2.59 -5.96 1.03
CA ASP A 88 1.61 -5.15 0.34
C ASP A 88 0.23 -5.42 0.95
N THR A 89 -0.80 -4.70 0.52
CA THR A 89 -2.17 -4.87 0.99
C THR A 89 -3.12 -5.09 -0.19
N ASN A 90 -4.26 -5.72 0.06
CA ASN A 90 -5.20 -6.09 -1.00
C ASN A 90 -5.81 -4.84 -1.69
N THR A 91 -6.05 -4.95 -2.99
CA THR A 91 -6.61 -3.87 -3.82
C THR A 91 -8.09 -3.62 -3.52
N LEU A 92 -8.59 -2.42 -3.81
CA LEU A 92 -10.03 -2.11 -3.80
C LEU A 92 -10.77 -2.59 -5.04
N TYR A 93 -10.04 -2.86 -6.12
CA TYR A 93 -10.57 -3.30 -7.39
C TYR A 93 -10.37 -4.81 -7.57
N ARG A 94 -11.11 -5.37 -8.52
CA ARG A 94 -11.00 -6.76 -8.95
C ARG A 94 -9.70 -6.99 -9.69
N GLY A 95 -8.98 -8.05 -9.34
CA GLY A 95 -7.75 -8.39 -10.01
C GLY A 95 -6.94 -9.40 -9.23
N SER A 96 -5.69 -9.60 -9.66
CA SER A 96 -4.83 -10.63 -9.11
C SER A 96 -4.38 -10.36 -7.67
N ARG A 97 -4.67 -9.17 -7.12
CA ARG A 97 -4.31 -8.74 -5.76
C ARG A 97 -5.51 -8.41 -4.87
N SER A 98 -6.69 -8.93 -5.21
CA SER A 98 -7.92 -8.65 -4.47
C SER A 98 -8.10 -9.44 -3.17
N ASP A 99 -7.33 -10.51 -2.98
CA ASP A 99 -7.32 -11.33 -1.76
C ASP A 99 -5.92 -11.88 -1.54
N ALA A 100 -5.60 -12.29 -0.32
CA ALA A 100 -4.21 -12.63 0.02
C ALA A 100 -3.65 -13.82 -0.76
N ILE A 101 -4.49 -14.81 -1.13
CA ILE A 101 -4.01 -16.01 -1.82
C ILE A 101 -3.62 -15.67 -3.25
N SER A 102 -4.54 -15.07 -4.01
CA SER A 102 -4.27 -14.59 -5.37
C SER A 102 -3.11 -13.60 -5.42
N HIS A 103 -3.04 -12.72 -4.40
CA HIS A 103 -1.99 -11.72 -4.28
C HIS A 103 -0.61 -12.35 -4.07
N LEU A 104 -0.50 -13.35 -3.19
CA LEU A 104 0.74 -14.11 -3.00
C LEU A 104 1.15 -14.86 -4.27
N ASP A 105 0.20 -15.51 -4.95
CA ASP A 105 0.49 -16.17 -6.23
C ASP A 105 1.07 -15.20 -7.26
N THR A 106 0.52 -13.98 -7.31
CA THR A 106 0.99 -12.90 -8.18
C THR A 106 2.40 -12.46 -7.79
N ALA A 107 2.63 -12.21 -6.50
CA ALA A 107 3.94 -11.84 -5.98
C ALA A 107 4.99 -12.91 -6.33
N PHE A 108 4.64 -14.18 -6.15
CA PHE A 108 5.56 -15.30 -6.35
C PHE A 108 5.90 -15.49 -7.82
N LYS A 109 4.90 -15.39 -8.71
CA LYS A 109 5.10 -15.42 -10.17
C LYS A 109 6.00 -14.29 -10.66
N ASN A 110 5.89 -13.10 -10.05
CA ASN A 110 6.75 -11.96 -10.37
C ASN A 110 8.14 -12.02 -9.70
N GLY A 111 8.43 -13.11 -8.98
CA GLY A 111 9.73 -13.37 -8.37
C GLY A 111 9.89 -12.74 -6.98
N PHE A 112 8.82 -12.28 -6.34
CA PHE A 112 8.81 -11.82 -4.94
C PHE A 112 8.40 -12.96 -4.02
N ASN A 113 9.29 -13.93 -3.81
CA ASN A 113 9.04 -15.08 -2.94
C ASN A 113 10.24 -15.35 -2.03
N PRO A 114 10.09 -16.13 -0.95
CA PRO A 114 11.17 -16.34 0.01
C PRO A 114 12.46 -16.91 -0.56
N LEU A 115 12.38 -17.69 -1.65
CA LEU A 115 13.54 -18.33 -2.28
C LEU A 115 14.38 -17.33 -3.08
N THR A 116 13.73 -16.37 -3.74
CA THR A 116 14.40 -15.38 -4.59
C THR A 116 14.83 -14.13 -3.83
N VAL A 117 14.03 -13.68 -2.85
CA VAL A 117 14.29 -12.43 -2.10
C VAL A 117 14.90 -12.66 -0.72
N GLY A 118 14.82 -13.87 -0.16
CA GLY A 118 15.44 -14.21 1.12
C GLY A 118 14.66 -13.78 2.37
N CYS A 119 13.37 -13.42 2.25
CA CYS A 119 12.49 -13.17 3.39
C CYS A 119 11.04 -13.56 3.11
N GLN A 120 10.24 -13.66 4.17
CA GLN A 120 8.82 -14.00 4.07
C GLN A 120 8.03 -12.85 3.44
N VAL A 121 6.89 -13.20 2.82
CA VAL A 121 5.97 -12.24 2.20
C VAL A 121 4.66 -12.27 2.98
N LEU A 122 4.20 -11.12 3.45
CA LEU A 122 2.96 -10.98 4.20
C LEU A 122 2.02 -10.01 3.49
N ILE A 123 0.78 -10.44 3.24
CA ILE A 123 -0.29 -9.53 2.84
C ILE A 123 -0.83 -8.91 4.12
N ALA A 124 -0.48 -7.65 4.36
CA ALA A 124 -0.55 -7.07 5.69
C ALA A 124 -1.97 -6.86 6.22
N ASP A 125 -2.97 -6.79 5.34
CA ASP A 125 -4.38 -6.59 5.69
C ASP A 125 -5.18 -7.91 5.70
N GLY A 126 -4.47 -9.04 5.74
CA GLY A 126 -5.05 -10.37 5.92
C GLY A 126 -5.75 -10.91 4.68
N LEU A 127 -6.48 -12.01 4.84
CA LEU A 127 -7.06 -12.78 3.72
C LEU A 127 -7.96 -11.93 2.80
N ARG A 128 -8.76 -11.05 3.41
CA ARG A 128 -9.80 -10.27 2.72
C ARG A 128 -9.67 -8.76 2.89
N GLY A 129 -8.60 -8.26 3.51
CA GLY A 129 -8.38 -6.82 3.71
C GLY A 129 -9.00 -6.21 4.96
N PHE A 130 -9.41 -7.05 5.93
CA PHE A 130 -10.04 -6.64 7.19
C PHE A 130 -9.10 -6.67 8.41
N ASP A 131 -7.86 -7.09 8.24
CA ASP A 131 -6.91 -7.11 9.35
C ASP A 131 -6.22 -5.75 9.47
N TYR A 132 -6.57 -4.98 10.50
CA TYR A 132 -6.01 -3.65 10.70
C TYR A 132 -5.94 -3.23 12.17
N ARG A 133 -5.09 -2.22 12.42
CA ARG A 133 -5.04 -1.42 13.63
C ARG A 133 -5.52 -0.01 13.33
N GLU A 134 -6.27 0.55 14.26
CA GLU A 134 -6.67 1.95 14.23
C GLU A 134 -5.56 2.79 14.86
N ILE A 135 -5.01 3.72 14.07
CA ILE A 135 -3.92 4.60 14.50
C ILE A 135 -4.49 6.02 14.63
N GLU A 136 -4.51 6.54 15.84
CA GLU A 136 -4.93 7.90 16.11
C GLU A 136 -3.91 8.91 15.55
N ILE A 137 -4.38 9.84 14.73
CA ILE A 137 -3.57 10.89 14.09
C ILE A 137 -4.12 12.30 14.30
N ASN A 138 -5.43 12.48 14.50
CA ASN A 138 -6.08 13.78 14.76
C ASN A 138 -5.65 14.89 13.79
N LEU A 139 -5.68 14.59 12.49
CA LEU A 139 -5.34 15.52 11.42
C LEU A 139 -6.62 16.07 10.76
N LYS A 140 -6.45 16.81 9.66
CA LYS A 140 -7.51 17.58 9.01
C LYS A 140 -8.66 16.70 8.53
N HIS A 141 -8.36 15.58 7.89
CA HIS A 141 -9.36 14.70 7.29
C HIS A 141 -9.76 13.55 8.20
N PHE A 142 -8.83 13.02 9.00
CA PHE A 142 -9.11 11.87 9.86
C PHE A 142 -8.61 12.05 11.29
N SER A 143 -9.44 11.63 12.24
CA SER A 143 -9.00 11.36 13.62
C SER A 143 -8.20 10.06 13.71
N HIS A 144 -8.60 9.04 12.95
CA HIS A 144 -7.99 7.70 12.96
C HIS A 144 -7.73 7.20 11.53
N ALA A 145 -6.60 6.52 11.34
CA ALA A 145 -6.25 5.81 10.11
C ALA A 145 -6.26 4.29 10.32
N TYR A 146 -6.79 3.55 9.35
CA TYR A 146 -6.90 2.09 9.39
C TYR A 146 -5.69 1.45 8.69
N ILE A 147 -4.64 1.15 9.47
CA ILE A 147 -3.37 0.63 8.96
C ILE A 147 -3.35 -0.90 9.07
N ALA A 148 -2.93 -1.56 8.01
CA ALA A 148 -2.82 -3.01 7.94
C ALA A 148 -1.97 -3.57 9.10
N SER A 149 -2.46 -4.60 9.80
CA SER A 149 -1.90 -5.00 11.11
C SER A 149 -0.42 -5.32 11.07
N ALA A 150 0.05 -6.08 10.08
CA ALA A 150 1.48 -6.41 9.98
C ALA A 150 2.37 -5.16 9.78
N VAL A 151 1.86 -4.12 9.10
CA VAL A 151 2.58 -2.84 8.97
C VAL A 151 2.50 -2.03 10.26
N ALA A 152 1.35 -2.02 10.93
CA ALA A 152 1.15 -1.32 12.19
C ALA A 152 2.04 -1.88 13.31
N GLU A 153 2.32 -3.19 13.28
CA GLU A 153 3.16 -3.88 14.28
C GLU A 153 4.66 -3.90 13.93
N ALA A 154 5.04 -3.56 12.69
CA ALA A 154 6.45 -3.49 12.30
C ALA A 154 7.20 -2.36 13.05
N ASP A 155 8.46 -2.60 13.40
CA ASP A 155 9.32 -1.63 14.09
C ASP A 155 9.86 -0.54 13.15
N VAL A 156 10.18 -0.92 11.91
CA VAL A 156 10.87 -0.08 10.92
C VAL A 156 10.18 -0.25 9.56
N ILE A 157 10.03 0.85 8.83
CA ILE A 157 9.42 0.86 7.49
C ILE A 157 10.49 1.13 6.44
N VAL A 158 10.67 0.21 5.50
CA VAL A 158 11.48 0.45 4.30
C VAL A 158 10.57 0.42 3.09
N SER A 159 10.53 1.48 2.28
CA SER A 159 9.69 1.51 1.08
C SER A 159 10.53 1.34 -0.17
N MET A 160 10.10 0.45 -1.07
CA MET A 160 10.67 0.28 -2.40
C MET A 160 9.61 0.65 -3.45
N ASN A 161 9.79 1.82 -4.05
CA ASN A 161 8.78 2.46 -4.87
C ASN A 161 9.15 2.37 -6.35
N HIS A 162 8.24 1.91 -7.20
CA HIS A 162 8.33 2.18 -8.64
C HIS A 162 7.51 3.42 -8.96
N PHE A 163 7.95 4.22 -9.94
CA PHE A 163 7.20 5.37 -10.42
C PHE A 163 6.24 4.96 -11.53
N LYS A 164 4.96 5.28 -11.37
CA LYS A 164 3.91 5.09 -12.37
C LYS A 164 3.03 6.35 -12.42
N GLY A 165 2.59 6.77 -13.61
CA GLY A 165 1.61 7.85 -13.75
C GLY A 165 0.27 7.53 -13.08
N HIS A 166 -0.42 8.55 -12.56
CA HIS A 166 -1.75 8.40 -11.99
C HIS A 166 -2.63 9.60 -12.31
N GLU A 167 -3.84 9.38 -12.84
CA GLU A 167 -4.77 10.45 -13.24
C GLU A 167 -4.97 11.50 -12.15
N LEU A 168 -5.25 11.06 -10.92
CA LEU A 168 -5.58 11.99 -9.83
C LEU A 168 -4.34 12.57 -9.11
N THR A 169 -3.30 11.75 -8.91
CA THR A 169 -2.19 12.09 -8.01
C THR A 169 -0.92 12.50 -8.77
N GLY A 170 -0.99 12.60 -10.10
CA GLY A 170 0.14 12.81 -11.00
C GLY A 170 1.04 11.58 -11.11
N PHE A 171 1.72 11.22 -10.01
CA PHE A 171 2.58 10.04 -9.93
C PHE A 171 2.29 9.23 -8.67
N GLY A 172 2.33 7.90 -8.82
CA GLY A 172 2.60 6.98 -7.72
C GLY A 172 4.07 7.04 -7.35
N GLY A 173 4.34 6.99 -6.04
CA GLY A 173 5.69 7.04 -5.49
C GLY A 173 5.66 6.69 -4.00
N ALA A 174 6.64 7.19 -3.22
CA ALA A 174 6.79 6.84 -1.81
C ALA A 174 5.52 7.11 -0.97
N ILE A 175 4.95 8.31 -1.08
CA ILE A 175 3.78 8.71 -0.29
C ILE A 175 2.58 7.81 -0.57
N LYS A 176 2.27 7.54 -1.84
CA LYS A 176 1.16 6.65 -2.20
C LYS A 176 1.45 5.20 -1.81
N ASN A 177 2.69 4.74 -1.99
CA ASN A 177 3.10 3.38 -1.63
C ASN A 177 2.99 3.12 -0.12
N ILE A 178 3.32 4.12 0.70
CA ILE A 178 3.18 4.06 2.16
C ILE A 178 1.73 4.32 2.58
N GLY A 179 1.16 5.49 2.27
CA GLY A 179 -0.17 5.86 2.75
C GLY A 179 -1.25 4.90 2.27
N MET A 180 -1.41 4.76 0.96
CA MET A 180 -2.42 3.86 0.40
C MET A 180 -2.02 2.40 0.46
N GLY A 181 -0.76 2.09 0.16
CA GLY A 181 -0.30 0.70 0.11
C GLY A 181 -0.26 0.02 1.48
N CYS A 182 -0.16 0.76 2.59
CA CYS A 182 -0.17 0.17 3.93
C CYS A 182 -1.55 0.23 4.61
N ALA A 183 -2.54 0.86 3.99
CA ALA A 183 -3.90 0.93 4.53
C ALA A 183 -4.65 -0.39 4.30
N SER A 184 -5.56 -0.71 5.21
CA SER A 184 -6.56 -1.76 4.99
C SER A 184 -7.50 -1.38 3.85
N ARG A 185 -8.38 -2.30 3.42
CA ARG A 185 -9.40 -1.95 2.42
C ARG A 185 -10.29 -0.79 2.87
N GLU A 186 -10.71 -0.81 4.14
CA GLU A 186 -11.52 0.28 4.69
C GLU A 186 -10.76 1.61 4.66
N GLY A 187 -9.47 1.61 5.05
CA GLY A 187 -8.64 2.81 4.98
C GLY A 187 -8.46 3.34 3.56
N LYS A 188 -8.23 2.43 2.59
CA LYS A 188 -8.16 2.80 1.17
C LYS A 188 -9.46 3.43 0.68
N LEU A 189 -10.61 2.88 1.05
CA LEU A 189 -11.89 3.44 0.61
C LEU A 189 -12.09 4.84 1.16
N LYS A 190 -11.80 5.06 2.45
CA LYS A 190 -11.89 6.38 3.10
C LYS A 190 -10.99 7.43 2.45
N MET A 191 -9.86 7.04 1.88
CA MET A 191 -9.01 7.95 1.10
C MET A 191 -9.62 8.34 -0.26
N HIS A 192 -10.41 7.46 -0.86
CA HIS A 192 -11.00 7.64 -2.20
C HIS A 192 -12.41 8.23 -2.19
N SER A 193 -13.16 8.03 -1.11
CA SER A 193 -14.51 8.55 -0.99
C SER A 193 -14.91 8.58 0.48
N THR A 194 -15.61 9.62 0.88
CA THR A 194 -16.35 9.64 2.14
C THR A 194 -17.73 8.98 2.01
N SER A 195 -18.14 8.63 0.77
CA SER A 195 -19.42 8.00 0.46
C SER A 195 -19.36 6.48 0.63
N LYS A 196 -20.47 5.91 1.12
CA LYS A 196 -20.63 4.45 1.25
C LYS A 196 -20.99 3.83 -0.12
N PRO A 197 -20.71 2.53 -0.34
CA PRO A 197 -21.05 1.85 -1.59
C PRO A 197 -22.55 1.91 -1.90
N ILE A 198 -22.91 2.01 -3.17
CA ILE A 198 -24.27 2.09 -3.69
C ILE A 198 -24.52 0.87 -4.59
N ILE A 199 -25.72 0.29 -4.51
CA ILE A 199 -26.12 -0.86 -5.34
C ILE A 199 -27.04 -0.40 -6.47
N SER A 200 -26.69 -0.73 -7.71
CA SER A 200 -27.57 -0.63 -8.87
C SER A 200 -28.55 -1.80 -8.88
N GLU A 201 -29.84 -1.53 -8.69
CA GLU A 201 -30.89 -2.55 -8.74
C GLU A 201 -31.01 -3.21 -10.13
N GLU A 202 -30.76 -2.45 -11.19
CA GLU A 202 -30.82 -2.92 -12.58
C GLU A 202 -29.76 -3.98 -12.86
N SER A 203 -28.52 -3.73 -12.44
CA SER A 203 -27.39 -4.66 -12.63
C SER A 203 -27.36 -5.80 -11.61
N CYS A 204 -28.13 -5.69 -10.53
CA CYS A 204 -28.12 -6.67 -9.44
C CYS A 204 -28.85 -7.96 -9.85
N VAL A 205 -28.12 -9.07 -9.89
CA VAL A 205 -28.66 -10.40 -10.25
C VAL A 205 -29.14 -11.22 -9.04
N SER A 206 -29.29 -10.59 -7.86
CA SER A 206 -29.77 -11.23 -6.62
C SER A 206 -29.02 -12.50 -6.18
N CYS A 207 -27.72 -12.62 -6.50
CA CYS A 207 -26.92 -13.81 -6.15
C CYS A 207 -26.55 -13.94 -4.66
N GLY A 208 -26.73 -12.87 -3.87
CA GLY A 208 -26.44 -12.82 -2.44
C GLY A 208 -24.96 -12.88 -2.05
N MET A 209 -24.01 -12.73 -2.99
CA MET A 209 -22.58 -12.78 -2.65
C MET A 209 -22.13 -11.62 -1.77
N CYS A 210 -22.64 -10.40 -2.02
CA CYS A 210 -22.36 -9.23 -1.17
C CYS A 210 -22.88 -9.44 0.27
N ILE A 211 -24.05 -10.06 0.42
CA ILE A 211 -24.65 -10.42 1.71
C ILE A 211 -23.74 -11.39 2.47
N ARG A 212 -23.35 -12.51 1.85
CA ARG A 212 -22.49 -13.53 2.47
C ARG A 212 -21.09 -13.05 2.84
N ASN A 213 -20.62 -11.97 2.23
CA ASN A 213 -19.27 -11.42 2.45
C ASN A 213 -19.27 -10.10 3.25
N CYS A 214 -20.43 -9.64 3.72
CA CYS A 214 -20.50 -8.45 4.55
C CYS A 214 -20.14 -8.81 6.00
N ASN A 215 -18.92 -8.47 6.44
CA ASN A 215 -18.47 -8.71 7.82
C ASN A 215 -19.30 -7.98 8.88
N TYR A 216 -19.98 -6.90 8.50
CA TYR A 216 -20.79 -6.07 9.40
C TYR A 216 -22.28 -6.45 9.39
N GLY A 217 -22.71 -7.39 8.53
CA GLY A 217 -24.13 -7.74 8.40
C GLY A 217 -25.00 -6.60 7.85
N ALA A 218 -24.41 -5.63 7.15
CA ALA A 218 -25.09 -4.43 6.67
C ALA A 218 -25.90 -4.62 5.38
N ILE A 219 -25.80 -5.78 4.71
CA ILE A 219 -26.42 -6.01 3.40
C ILE A 219 -27.46 -7.12 3.52
N GLY A 220 -28.67 -6.86 3.03
CA GLY A 220 -29.78 -7.81 2.99
C GLY A 220 -30.47 -7.80 1.63
N PHE A 221 -31.55 -8.55 1.49
CA PHE A 221 -32.47 -8.38 0.37
C PHE A 221 -33.53 -7.33 0.74
N GLY A 222 -33.69 -6.31 -0.10
CA GLY A 222 -34.72 -5.31 0.02
C GLY A 222 -36.08 -5.80 -0.48
N SER A 223 -37.08 -4.92 -0.46
CA SER A 223 -38.46 -5.22 -0.88
C SER A 223 -38.57 -5.59 -2.36
N SER A 224 -37.67 -5.10 -3.22
CA SER A 224 -37.60 -5.47 -4.64
C SER A 224 -36.96 -6.85 -4.89
N GLY A 225 -36.50 -7.53 -3.84
CA GLY A 225 -35.73 -8.77 -3.96
C GLY A 225 -34.29 -8.57 -4.45
N LYS A 226 -33.86 -7.32 -4.65
CA LYS A 226 -32.47 -6.93 -4.91
C LYS A 226 -31.70 -6.76 -3.61
N ALA A 227 -30.37 -6.83 -3.70
CA ALA A 227 -29.53 -6.52 -2.55
C ALA A 227 -29.66 -5.04 -2.18
N ASP A 228 -29.77 -4.76 -0.89
CA ASP A 228 -29.90 -3.41 -0.33
C ASP A 228 -28.96 -3.24 0.88
N ILE A 229 -28.50 -2.00 1.11
CA ILE A 229 -27.51 -1.67 2.14
C ILE A 229 -28.17 -0.88 3.26
N ASN A 230 -28.12 -1.43 4.47
CA ASN A 230 -28.39 -0.65 5.67
C ASN A 230 -27.19 0.26 5.98
N TYR A 231 -27.33 1.55 5.66
CA TYR A 231 -26.29 2.55 5.86
C TYR A 231 -26.02 2.92 7.32
N GLU A 232 -26.89 2.57 8.27
CA GLU A 232 -26.62 2.75 9.70
C GLU A 232 -25.56 1.75 10.19
N ILE A 233 -25.54 0.55 9.60
CA ILE A 233 -24.60 -0.53 9.96
C ILE A 233 -23.35 -0.50 9.07
N CYS A 234 -23.49 -0.09 7.80
CA CYS A 234 -22.40 -0.12 6.84
C CYS A 234 -21.24 0.80 7.25
N THR A 235 -20.03 0.26 7.34
CA THR A 235 -18.82 1.05 7.64
C THR A 235 -18.14 1.64 6.39
N GLY A 236 -18.58 1.25 5.20
CA GLY A 236 -17.90 1.61 3.96
C GLY A 236 -16.57 0.89 3.77
N CYS A 237 -16.48 -0.41 4.09
CA CYS A 237 -15.25 -1.19 3.89
C CYS A 237 -14.97 -1.59 2.41
N GLY A 238 -15.98 -1.49 1.53
CA GLY A 238 -15.84 -1.75 0.09
C GLY A 238 -15.75 -3.23 -0.32
N GLN A 239 -15.83 -4.19 0.60
CA GLN A 239 -15.74 -5.63 0.28
C GLN A 239 -16.79 -6.10 -0.74
N CYS A 240 -17.99 -5.54 -0.65
CA CYS A 240 -19.11 -5.87 -1.52
C CYS A 240 -18.83 -5.55 -3.00
N ILE A 241 -18.05 -4.50 -3.28
CA ILE A 241 -17.67 -4.06 -4.64
C ILE A 241 -16.91 -5.19 -5.34
N VAL A 242 -15.89 -5.74 -4.68
CA VAL A 242 -14.99 -6.74 -5.28
C VAL A 242 -15.70 -8.07 -5.51
N VAL A 243 -16.56 -8.49 -4.57
CA VAL A 243 -17.23 -9.80 -4.66
C VAL A 243 -18.47 -9.79 -5.56
N CYS A 244 -18.97 -8.64 -6.01
CA CYS A 244 -20.22 -8.58 -6.79
C CYS A 244 -20.01 -8.97 -8.26
N PRO A 245 -20.43 -10.18 -8.69
CA PRO A 245 -20.04 -10.76 -9.98
C PRO A 245 -20.56 -9.95 -11.17
N SER A 246 -21.72 -9.31 -11.01
CA SER A 246 -22.36 -8.46 -12.01
C SER A 246 -21.95 -6.99 -11.91
N GLU A 247 -20.99 -6.66 -11.05
CA GLU A 247 -20.45 -5.30 -10.89
C GLU A 247 -21.52 -4.26 -10.57
N ALA A 248 -22.58 -4.72 -9.89
CA ALA A 248 -23.73 -3.90 -9.55
C ALA A 248 -23.50 -2.96 -8.35
N ILE A 249 -22.28 -2.89 -7.81
CA ILE A 249 -21.98 -2.12 -6.60
C ILE A 249 -20.83 -1.17 -6.91
N ASP A 250 -21.08 0.12 -6.74
CA ASP A 250 -20.13 1.19 -7.05
C ASP A 250 -19.97 2.15 -5.86
N ILE A 251 -19.03 3.09 -5.97
CA ILE A 251 -18.87 4.21 -5.06
C ILE A 251 -18.78 5.51 -5.84
N ASP A 252 -19.19 6.61 -5.21
CA ASP A 252 -18.94 7.93 -5.76
C ASP A 252 -17.47 8.29 -5.56
N TRP A 253 -16.67 8.19 -6.62
CA TRP A 253 -15.23 8.41 -6.58
C TRP A 253 -14.93 9.89 -6.44
N ASP A 254 -14.31 10.27 -5.31
CA ASP A 254 -13.89 11.65 -5.10
C ASP A 254 -12.60 11.93 -5.89
N MET A 255 -12.74 12.73 -6.95
CA MET A 255 -11.65 13.15 -7.82
C MET A 255 -11.05 14.51 -7.41
N SER A 256 -11.29 14.95 -6.17
CA SER A 256 -10.71 16.19 -5.64
C SER A 256 -9.25 16.02 -5.21
N LEU A 257 -8.53 17.15 -5.12
CA LEU A 257 -7.17 17.21 -4.58
C LEU A 257 -7.07 16.80 -3.11
N ASP A 258 -8.19 16.79 -2.37
CA ASP A 258 -8.24 16.34 -0.98
C ASP A 258 -7.82 14.87 -0.86
N ALA A 259 -7.99 14.05 -1.90
CA ALA A 259 -7.50 12.67 -1.92
C ALA A 259 -5.98 12.59 -1.68
N CYS A 260 -5.19 13.54 -2.20
CA CYS A 260 -3.75 13.59 -1.94
C CYS A 260 -3.45 13.91 -0.47
N GLU A 261 -4.18 14.85 0.13
CA GLU A 261 -4.03 15.18 1.55
C GLU A 261 -4.39 13.98 2.45
N ARG A 262 -5.49 13.29 2.15
CA ARG A 262 -5.91 12.05 2.83
C ARG A 262 -4.83 10.96 2.77
N ILE A 263 -4.21 10.77 1.60
CA ILE A 263 -3.10 9.81 1.44
C ILE A 263 -1.88 10.23 2.29
N VAL A 264 -1.57 11.52 2.36
CA VAL A 264 -0.48 12.04 3.20
C VAL A 264 -0.76 11.80 4.69
N GLU A 265 -1.99 11.98 5.15
CA GLU A 265 -2.37 11.68 6.53
C GLU A 265 -2.19 10.19 6.87
N TYR A 266 -2.54 9.29 5.95
CA TYR A 266 -2.26 7.86 6.09
C TYR A 266 -0.77 7.54 6.05
N ALA A 267 0.00 8.23 5.21
CA ALA A 267 1.44 8.07 5.19
C ALA A 267 2.07 8.50 6.52
N TYR A 268 1.58 9.61 7.10
CA TYR A 268 1.95 10.02 8.45
C TYR A 268 1.59 8.96 9.48
N ALA A 269 0.37 8.39 9.45
CA ALA A 269 -0.05 7.35 10.38
C ALA A 269 0.89 6.12 10.38
N VAL A 270 1.34 5.69 9.19
CA VAL A 270 2.27 4.56 9.05
C VAL A 270 3.65 4.86 9.62
N LEU A 271 4.15 6.08 9.40
CA LEU A 271 5.51 6.48 9.75
C LEU A 271 5.63 7.05 11.17
N LYS A 272 4.50 7.42 11.80
CA LYS A 272 4.45 7.98 13.15
C LYS A 272 5.19 7.06 14.12
N ASN A 273 6.25 7.60 14.73
CA ASN A 273 7.11 6.92 15.70
C ASN A 273 7.92 5.72 15.16
N LYS A 274 8.09 5.60 13.84
CA LYS A 274 8.88 4.52 13.22
C LYS A 274 10.06 5.08 12.42
N PRO A 275 11.29 4.57 12.61
CA PRO A 275 12.37 4.81 11.68
C PRO A 275 11.96 4.36 10.27
N ALA A 276 12.31 5.16 9.26
CA ALA A 276 11.93 4.88 7.88
C ALA A 276 13.03 5.17 6.87
N PHE A 277 13.04 4.41 5.79
CA PHE A 277 13.98 4.58 4.69
C PHE A 277 13.30 4.30 3.35
N HIS A 278 13.51 5.17 2.37
CA HIS A 278 12.76 5.15 1.12
C HIS A 278 13.71 4.98 -0.07
N VAL A 279 13.45 3.95 -0.86
CA VAL A 279 14.18 3.64 -2.10
C VAL A 279 13.22 3.80 -3.27
N SER A 280 13.57 4.68 -4.20
CA SER A 280 12.73 4.98 -5.36
C SER A 280 13.43 4.58 -6.66
N PHE A 281 12.72 3.80 -7.48
CA PHE A 281 13.15 3.34 -8.80
C PHE A 281 12.41 4.13 -9.88
N LEU A 282 13.15 5.01 -10.57
CA LEU A 282 12.65 5.75 -11.73
C LEU A 282 13.01 4.97 -12.99
N THR A 283 12.28 3.88 -13.22
CA THR A 283 12.48 2.95 -14.34
C THR A 283 11.16 2.51 -14.90
N ASN A 284 11.10 2.32 -16.22
CA ASN A 284 9.90 1.80 -16.89
C ASN A 284 8.64 2.57 -16.48
N VAL A 285 8.75 3.90 -16.38
CA VAL A 285 7.65 4.76 -15.93
C VAL A 285 6.54 4.65 -16.96
N SER A 286 5.50 3.90 -16.61
CA SER A 286 4.34 3.77 -17.48
C SER A 286 3.51 5.05 -17.41
N PRO A 287 2.85 5.43 -18.51
CA PRO A 287 1.69 6.32 -18.42
C PRO A 287 0.61 5.67 -17.53
N PHE A 288 -0.39 6.46 -17.16
CA PHE A 288 -1.53 6.02 -16.35
C PHE A 288 -2.08 4.66 -16.79
#